data_AF-A0AAP2BIQ8-F1
#
_entry.id   AF-A0AAP2BIQ8-F1
#
_cell.length_a   1.000
_cell.length_b   1.000
_cell.length_c   1.000
_cell.angle_alpha   90.00
_cell.angle_beta   90.00
_cell.angle_gamma   90.00
#
_symmetry.space_group_name_H-M   'P 1'
#
loop_
_entity.id
_entity.type
_entity.pdbx_description
1 polymer ?
#
loop_
_entity_poly.entity_id
_entity_poly.type
_entity_poly.pdbx_seq_one_letter_code
_entity_poly.pdbx_strand_id
1 'polypeptide(L)'
;MSSHINAILEGSRAAFKDGWLQDILKQPDAPFYTLSGLVGLINSSRASYDLEPLPSIQREDGAQAMPVELLYILPDHPHFRVINDEYSLNLAKSYIVNPLAVTPVTVKPMFVDGDLRLAVVDGCLRYIAMIMAKEQGANVDFVLVRVMI
;
A
#
# COMPACT_ATOMS: atom_id res chain seq x y z
N MET A 1 -18.96 -11.14 -1.58
CA MET A 1 -17.57 -11.06 -1.10
C MET A 1 -17.37 -12.09 -0.01
N SER A 2 -16.25 -12.80 -0.05
CA SER A 2 -15.84 -13.72 1.01
C SER A 2 -15.66 -12.98 2.34
N SER A 3 -15.77 -13.70 3.46
CA SER A 3 -15.49 -13.14 4.79
C SER A 3 -14.03 -12.71 4.95
N HIS A 4 -13.09 -13.33 4.23
CA HIS A 4 -11.66 -13.02 4.33
C HIS A 4 -11.27 -11.70 3.67
N ILE A 5 -11.75 -11.41 2.45
CA ILE A 5 -11.52 -10.11 1.80
C ILE A 5 -12.06 -8.96 2.67
N ASN A 6 -13.23 -9.16 3.30
CA ASN A 6 -13.76 -8.18 4.24
C ASN A 6 -12.86 -7.94 5.46
N ALA A 7 -12.31 -9.01 6.03
CA ALA A 7 -11.39 -8.92 7.16
C ALA A 7 -10.09 -8.17 6.79
N ILE A 8 -9.53 -8.43 5.60
CA ILE A 8 -8.35 -7.73 5.08
C ILE A 8 -8.61 -6.21 5.00
N LEU A 9 -9.79 -5.81 4.54
CA LEU A 9 -10.13 -4.40 4.38
C LEU A 9 -10.28 -3.69 5.71
N GLU A 10 -11.04 -4.28 6.64
CA GLU A 10 -11.19 -3.71 7.98
C GLU A 10 -9.84 -3.63 8.71
N GLY A 11 -8.99 -4.66 8.55
CA GLY A 11 -7.62 -4.66 9.07
C GLY A 11 -6.77 -3.51 8.51
N SER A 12 -6.82 -3.26 7.19
CA SER A 12 -6.08 -2.17 6.56
C SER A 12 -6.49 -0.77 7.06
N ARG A 13 -7.76 -0.61 7.45
CA ARG A 13 -8.26 0.66 8.04
C ARG A 13 -7.69 0.89 9.43
N ALA A 14 -7.65 -0.18 10.25
CA ALA A 14 -7.16 -0.14 11.62
C ALA A 14 -5.64 0.08 11.72
N ALA A 15 -4.85 -0.61 10.88
CA ALA A 15 -3.38 -0.62 10.96
C ALA A 15 -2.70 0.75 10.89
N PHE A 16 -3.37 1.74 10.30
CA PHE A 16 -2.83 3.08 10.17
C PHE A 16 -3.19 4.01 11.35
N LYS A 17 -4.20 3.65 12.15
CA LYS A 17 -4.62 4.47 13.29
C LYS A 17 -3.58 4.50 14.41
N ASP A 18 -2.62 3.57 14.40
CA ASP A 18 -1.57 3.44 15.40
C ASP A 18 -0.19 3.30 14.71
N GLY A 19 0.78 4.16 15.07
CA GLY A 19 2.20 3.93 14.74
C GLY A 19 2.93 5.04 13.95
N TRP A 20 4.15 4.71 13.51
CA TRP A 20 5.15 5.60 12.90
C TRP A 20 4.67 6.38 11.66
N LEU A 21 3.69 5.81 10.94
CA LEU A 21 3.11 6.43 9.75
C LEU A 21 2.34 7.71 10.05
N GLN A 22 1.75 7.85 11.25
CA GLN A 22 1.01 9.06 11.60
C GLN A 22 1.91 10.28 11.80
N ASP A 23 3.14 10.06 12.28
CA ASP A 23 4.05 11.16 12.58
C ASP A 23 4.61 11.81 11.30
N ILE A 24 4.53 11.11 10.16
CA ILE A 24 4.81 11.68 8.83
C ILE A 24 3.71 12.66 8.41
N LEU A 25 2.45 12.38 8.78
CA LEU A 25 1.27 13.10 8.31
C LEU A 25 0.90 14.29 9.19
N LYS A 26 1.42 14.32 10.42
CA LYS A 26 1.31 15.45 11.33
C LYS A 26 2.26 16.59 11.00
N GLN A 27 3.15 16.44 10.01
CA GLN A 27 4.08 17.50 9.59
C GLN A 27 3.33 18.52 8.73
N PRO A 28 3.08 19.75 9.25
CA PRO A 28 2.21 20.74 8.59
C PRO A 28 2.73 21.23 7.24
N ASP A 29 4.03 21.02 6.96
CA ASP A 29 4.71 21.47 5.74
C ASP A 29 5.26 20.32 4.88
N ALA A 30 4.89 19.06 5.17
CA ALA A 30 5.38 17.91 4.41
C ALA A 30 4.99 18.01 2.92
N PRO A 31 5.96 18.09 2.00
CA PRO A 31 5.68 18.25 0.58
C PRO A 31 5.26 16.91 -0.02
N PHE A 32 3.98 16.55 0.14
CA PHE A 32 3.36 15.39 -0.51
C PHE A 32 3.20 15.57 -2.04
N TYR A 33 3.75 16.64 -2.60
CA TYR A 33 3.60 17.02 -4.02
C TYR A 33 4.22 16.00 -4.99
N THR A 34 5.06 15.06 -4.51
CA THR A 34 5.59 13.95 -5.31
C THR A 34 5.64 12.65 -4.52
N LEU A 35 5.49 11.50 -5.20
CA LEU A 35 5.67 10.19 -4.59
C LEU A 35 7.07 10.01 -3.99
N SER A 36 8.11 10.47 -4.67
CA SER A 36 9.50 10.35 -4.19
C SER A 36 9.73 11.18 -2.93
N GLY A 37 9.12 12.36 -2.80
CA GLY A 37 9.15 13.16 -1.58
C GLY A 37 8.50 12.42 -0.40
N LEU A 38 7.34 11.79 -0.64
CA LEU A 38 6.67 10.96 0.35
C LEU A 38 7.51 9.75 0.79
N VAL A 39 8.18 9.06 -0.14
CA VAL A 39 9.13 7.98 0.22
C VAL A 39 10.25 8.49 1.12
N GLY A 40 10.81 9.66 0.81
CA GLY A 40 11.86 10.28 1.63
C GLY A 40 11.43 10.53 3.08
N LEU A 41 10.22 11.06 3.26
CA LEU A 41 9.63 11.27 4.60
C LEU A 41 9.37 9.94 5.31
N ILE A 42 8.85 8.94 4.58
CA ILE A 42 8.62 7.59 5.09
C ILE A 42 9.91 6.96 5.60
N ASN A 43 10.98 6.98 4.82
CA ASN A 43 12.25 6.41 5.23
C ASN A 43 12.88 7.16 6.41
N SER A 44 12.69 8.48 6.48
CA SER A 44 13.14 9.29 7.63
C SER A 44 12.40 8.92 8.91
N SER A 45 11.09 8.69 8.83
CA SER A 45 10.31 8.22 9.98
C SER A 45 10.70 6.78 10.34
N ARG A 46 10.74 5.84 9.38
CA ARG A 46 11.17 4.45 9.63
C ARG A 46 12.51 4.35 10.35
N ALA A 47 13.49 5.15 9.94
CA ALA A 47 14.79 5.24 10.61
C ALA A 47 14.69 5.70 12.09
N SER A 48 13.73 6.57 12.42
CA SER A 48 13.48 7.03 13.79
C SER A 48 12.82 5.95 14.67
N TYR A 49 12.32 4.87 14.07
CA TYR A 49 11.70 3.72 14.73
C TYR A 49 12.52 2.43 14.58
N ASP A 50 13.80 2.52 14.21
CA ASP A 50 14.70 1.38 13.97
C ASP A 50 14.16 0.38 12.93
N LEU A 51 13.37 0.86 11.96
CA LEU A 51 12.86 0.06 10.84
C LEU A 51 13.75 0.21 9.61
N GLU A 52 13.93 -0.89 8.88
CA GLU A 52 14.67 -0.88 7.60
C GLU A 52 14.00 0.06 6.59
N PRO A 53 14.77 0.80 5.78
CA PRO A 53 14.21 1.67 4.75
C PRO A 53 13.47 0.84 3.68
N LEU A 54 12.49 1.47 3.03
CA LEU A 54 11.84 0.87 1.86
C LEU A 54 12.86 0.63 0.75
N PRO A 55 12.68 -0.43 -0.06
CA PRO A 55 13.59 -0.74 -1.15
C PRO A 55 13.65 0.39 -2.17
N SER A 56 14.86 0.72 -2.62
CA SER A 56 15.07 1.69 -3.69
C SER A 56 14.56 1.11 -5.02
N ILE A 57 13.55 1.76 -5.60
CA ILE A 57 12.94 1.32 -6.87
C ILE A 57 13.49 2.15 -8.02
N GLN A 58 14.24 1.51 -8.91
CA GLN A 58 14.70 2.11 -10.17
C GLN A 58 13.87 1.53 -11.32
N ARG A 59 12.66 2.05 -11.51
CA ARG A 59 11.76 1.65 -12.60
C ARG A 59 11.44 2.82 -13.50
N GLU A 60 11.47 2.57 -14.81
CA GLU A 60 11.18 3.57 -15.85
C GLU A 60 9.74 4.11 -15.77
N ASP A 61 8.82 3.31 -15.22
CA ASP A 61 7.40 3.68 -15.03
C ASP A 61 7.18 4.67 -13.87
N GLY A 62 8.24 5.03 -13.12
CA GLY A 62 8.18 5.96 -12.00
C GLY A 62 7.52 5.37 -10.74
N ALA A 63 7.34 4.05 -10.68
CA ALA A 63 6.79 3.41 -9.50
C ALA A 63 7.70 3.58 -8.27
N GLN A 64 7.07 3.71 -7.11
CA GLN A 64 7.74 3.82 -5.81
C GLN A 64 7.26 2.71 -4.88
N ALA A 65 8.12 2.24 -3.99
CA ALA A 65 7.69 1.36 -2.91
C ALA A 65 6.95 2.20 -1.85
N MET A 66 5.78 1.73 -1.42
CA MET A 66 5.03 2.33 -0.32
C MET A 66 4.68 1.29 0.73
N PRO A 67 4.65 1.66 2.03
CA PRO A 67 4.18 0.79 3.08
C PRO A 67 2.73 0.42 2.84
N VAL A 68 2.41 -0.84 3.09
CA VAL A 68 1.06 -1.39 2.88
C VAL A 68 0.01 -0.62 3.66
N GLU A 69 0.37 -0.24 4.88
CA GLU A 69 -0.48 0.40 5.86
C GLU A 69 -0.91 1.80 5.42
N LEU A 70 -0.18 2.41 4.48
CA LEU A 70 -0.53 3.71 3.89
C LEU A 70 -1.60 3.60 2.79
N LEU A 71 -1.78 2.41 2.21
CA LEU A 71 -2.75 2.16 1.15
C LEU A 71 -4.15 1.95 1.74
N TYR A 72 -5.15 2.37 0.97
CA TYR A 72 -6.55 2.27 1.36
C TYR A 72 -7.41 1.85 0.17
N ILE A 73 -8.28 0.85 0.34
CA ILE A 73 -9.31 0.54 -0.66
C ILE A 73 -10.61 1.21 -0.24
N LEU A 74 -11.18 2.02 -1.15
CA LEU A 74 -12.50 2.59 -0.97
C LEU A 74 -13.56 1.48 -1.04
N PRO A 75 -14.42 1.30 -0.01
CA PRO A 75 -15.43 0.24 0.00
C PRO A 75 -16.40 0.30 -1.20
N ASP A 76 -16.67 1.50 -1.71
CA ASP A 76 -17.57 1.73 -2.83
C ASP A 76 -16.88 1.69 -4.21
N HIS A 77 -15.62 1.25 -4.29
CA HIS A 77 -14.87 1.25 -5.55
C HIS A 77 -15.47 0.24 -6.56
N PRO A 78 -15.77 0.61 -7.82
CA PRO A 78 -16.49 -0.25 -8.76
C PRO A 78 -15.79 -1.59 -9.04
N HIS A 79 -14.45 -1.57 -9.10
CA HIS A 79 -13.63 -2.76 -9.34
C HIS A 79 -13.52 -3.72 -8.14
N PHE A 80 -14.05 -3.31 -6.98
CA PHE A 80 -13.99 -4.08 -5.74
C PHE A 80 -14.99 -5.24 -5.72
N ARG A 81 -16.17 -5.07 -6.35
CA ARG A 81 -17.26 -6.07 -6.34
C ARG A 81 -16.92 -7.39 -7.06
N VAL A 82 -15.81 -7.44 -7.80
CA VAL A 82 -15.41 -8.57 -8.65
C VAL A 82 -14.24 -9.37 -8.06
N ILE A 83 -13.72 -8.98 -6.89
CA ILE A 83 -12.57 -9.64 -6.28
C ILE A 83 -12.99 -10.97 -5.63
N ASN A 84 -12.28 -12.04 -5.99
CA ASN A 84 -12.44 -13.40 -5.46
C ASN A 84 -11.12 -13.87 -4.85
N ASP A 85 -11.22 -14.63 -3.75
CA ASP A 85 -10.09 -15.24 -3.03
C ASP A 85 -9.19 -16.06 -3.95
N GLU A 86 -9.76 -16.85 -4.86
CA GLU A 86 -8.98 -17.74 -5.75
C GLU A 86 -8.04 -16.97 -6.67
N TYR A 87 -8.53 -15.89 -7.30
CA TYR A 87 -7.71 -15.03 -8.16
C TYR A 87 -6.64 -14.30 -7.36
N SER A 88 -6.99 -13.84 -6.15
CA SER A 88 -6.07 -13.14 -5.26
C SER A 88 -4.93 -14.06 -4.80
N LEU A 89 -5.26 -15.31 -4.45
CA LEU A 89 -4.31 -16.33 -4.01
C LEU A 89 -3.33 -16.74 -5.13
N ASN A 90 -3.82 -16.85 -6.37
CA ASN A 90 -2.96 -17.14 -7.51
C ASN A 90 -1.96 -16.00 -7.76
N LEU A 91 -2.39 -14.76 -7.61
CA LEU A 91 -1.53 -13.59 -7.76
C LEU A 91 -0.57 -13.40 -6.56
N ALA A 92 -0.94 -13.85 -5.36
CA ALA A 92 -0.09 -13.82 -4.17
C ALA A 92 1.24 -14.57 -4.39
N LYS A 93 1.24 -15.63 -5.19
CA LYS A 93 2.46 -16.38 -5.58
C LYS A 93 3.50 -15.48 -6.25
N SER A 94 3.08 -14.51 -7.04
CA SER A 94 4.01 -13.57 -7.69
C SER A 94 4.73 -12.67 -6.68
N TYR A 95 4.05 -12.28 -5.60
CA TYR A 95 4.65 -11.52 -4.51
C TYR A 95 5.65 -12.34 -3.67
N ILE A 96 5.41 -13.66 -3.53
CA ILE A 96 6.34 -14.57 -2.86
C ILE A 96 7.62 -14.74 -3.69
N VAL A 97 7.50 -14.87 -5.01
CA VAL A 97 8.64 -15.13 -5.89
C VAL A 97 9.46 -13.85 -6.17
N ASN A 98 8.80 -12.77 -6.57
CA ASN A 98 9.46 -11.52 -6.89
C ASN A 98 8.47 -10.34 -6.78
N PRO A 99 8.38 -9.68 -5.62
CA PRO A 99 7.44 -8.56 -5.41
C PRO A 99 7.76 -7.36 -6.31
N LEU A 100 9.01 -7.20 -6.73
CA LEU A 100 9.44 -6.10 -7.61
C LEU A 100 9.00 -6.29 -9.08
N ALA A 101 8.67 -7.53 -9.48
CA ALA A 101 8.17 -7.83 -10.81
C ALA A 101 6.66 -7.57 -10.95
N VAL A 102 5.93 -7.42 -9.85
CA VAL A 102 4.48 -7.20 -9.88
C VAL A 102 4.18 -5.81 -10.42
N THR A 103 3.15 -5.71 -11.26
CA THR A 103 2.67 -4.42 -11.79
C THR A 103 2.27 -3.49 -10.63
N PRO A 104 2.70 -2.22 -10.65
CA PRO A 104 2.31 -1.27 -9.62
C PRO A 104 0.79 -1.10 -9.51
N VAL A 105 0.31 -0.75 -8.31
CA VAL A 105 -1.05 -0.26 -8.11
C VAL A 105 -1.11 1.23 -8.38
N THR A 106 -2.23 1.71 -8.90
CA THR A 106 -2.44 3.15 -9.08
C THR A 106 -3.12 3.69 -7.84
N VAL A 107 -2.56 4.75 -7.27
CA VAL A 107 -3.09 5.40 -6.07
C VAL A 107 -3.42 6.86 -6.30
N LYS A 108 -4.35 7.37 -5.50
CA LYS A 108 -4.66 8.78 -5.38
C LYS A 108 -4.53 9.20 -3.91
N PRO A 109 -3.77 10.27 -3.60
CA PRO A 109 -3.77 10.85 -2.26
C PRO A 109 -5.16 11.35 -1.89
N MET A 110 -5.65 11.02 -0.69
CA MET A 110 -6.92 11.54 -0.16
C MET A 110 -6.89 11.64 1.36
N PHE A 111 -7.74 12.48 1.93
CA PHE A 111 -7.94 12.51 3.38
C PHE A 111 -9.09 11.59 3.77
N VAL A 112 -8.85 10.70 4.73
CA VAL A 112 -9.85 9.81 5.34
C VAL A 112 -9.78 10.02 6.83
N ASP A 113 -10.90 10.43 7.44
CA ASP A 113 -11.01 10.70 8.88
C ASP A 113 -9.96 11.70 9.43
N GLY A 114 -9.48 12.61 8.58
CA GLY A 114 -8.46 13.62 8.94
C GLY A 114 -7.03 13.22 8.59
N ASP A 115 -6.80 11.99 8.13
CA ASP A 115 -5.47 11.49 7.82
C ASP A 115 -5.23 11.30 6.32
N LEU A 116 -4.02 11.58 5.85
CA LEU A 116 -3.62 11.32 4.47
C LEU A 116 -3.48 9.81 4.20
N ARG A 117 -4.23 9.32 3.22
CA ARG A 117 -4.19 7.94 2.71
C ARG A 117 -3.83 7.93 1.23
N LEU A 118 -3.26 6.82 0.79
CA LEU A 118 -3.12 6.51 -0.64
C LEU A 118 -4.24 5.58 -1.07
N ALA A 119 -5.32 6.14 -1.59
CA ALA A 119 -6.44 5.33 -2.06
C ALA A 119 -6.08 4.59 -3.34
N VAL A 120 -6.25 3.27 -3.34
CA VAL A 120 -6.06 2.42 -4.51
C VAL A 120 -7.21 2.64 -5.49
N VAL A 121 -6.90 3.25 -6.63
CA VAL A 121 -7.86 3.52 -7.73
C VAL A 121 -7.74 2.49 -8.85
N ASP A 122 -6.59 1.82 -8.98
CA ASP A 122 -6.44 0.63 -9.83
C ASP A 122 -5.52 -0.39 -9.16
N GLY A 123 -5.85 -1.67 -9.31
CA GLY A 123 -5.05 -2.77 -8.74
C GLY A 123 -5.49 -3.22 -7.34
N CYS A 124 -6.76 -3.09 -6.98
CA CYS A 124 -7.30 -3.62 -5.71
C CYS A 124 -6.99 -5.12 -5.52
N LEU A 125 -7.09 -5.91 -6.60
CA LEU A 125 -6.71 -7.33 -6.60
C LEU A 125 -5.23 -7.54 -6.24
N ARG A 126 -4.32 -6.70 -6.77
CA ARG A 126 -2.88 -6.75 -6.50
C ARG A 126 -2.59 -6.40 -5.05
N TYR A 127 -3.25 -5.37 -4.52
CA TYR A 127 -3.16 -5.03 -3.10
C TYR A 127 -3.59 -6.19 -2.19
N ILE A 128 -4.77 -6.77 -2.43
CA ILE A 128 -5.28 -7.90 -1.64
C ILE A 128 -4.37 -9.13 -1.77
N ALA A 129 -3.92 -9.44 -2.98
CA ALA A 129 -2.98 -10.54 -3.22
C ALA A 129 -1.67 -10.37 -2.43
N MET A 130 -1.20 -9.12 -2.27
CA MET A 130 -0.03 -8.84 -1.46
C MET A 130 -0.28 -9.13 0.02
N ILE A 131 -1.42 -8.67 0.58
CA ILE A 131 -1.79 -8.98 1.98
C ILE A 131 -1.83 -10.50 2.19
N MET A 132 -2.47 -11.24 1.28
CA MET A 132 -2.53 -12.69 1.35
C MET A 132 -1.16 -13.35 1.23
N ALA A 133 -0.24 -12.77 0.45
CA ALA A 133 1.15 -13.27 0.38
C ALA A 133 1.86 -13.09 1.72
N LYS A 134 1.68 -11.94 2.39
CA LYS A 134 2.23 -11.65 3.72
C LYS A 134 1.66 -12.61 4.78
N GLU A 135 0.35 -12.88 4.74
CA GLU A 135 -0.31 -13.88 5.61
C GLU A 135 0.26 -15.31 5.38
N GLN A 136 0.75 -15.60 4.18
CA GLN A 136 1.42 -16.86 3.83
C GLN A 136 2.93 -16.86 4.15
N GLY A 137 3.44 -15.81 4.80
CA GLY A 137 4.84 -15.71 5.23
C GLY A 137 5.79 -15.08 4.22
N ALA A 138 5.29 -14.42 3.17
CA ALA A 138 6.14 -13.62 2.30
C ALA A 138 6.80 -12.47 3.09
N ASN A 139 8.11 -12.29 2.92
CA ASN A 139 8.83 -11.16 3.50
C ASN A 139 8.66 -9.89 2.62
N VAL A 140 7.44 -9.36 2.59
CA VAL A 140 7.07 -8.17 1.79
C VAL A 140 6.20 -7.24 2.63
N ASP A 141 6.73 -6.06 2.94
CA ASP A 141 6.07 -5.00 3.71
C ASP A 141 5.78 -3.74 2.86
N PHE A 142 5.90 -3.85 1.54
CA PHE A 142 5.69 -2.74 0.62
C PHE A 142 4.89 -3.15 -0.62
N VAL A 143 4.18 -2.18 -1.20
CA VAL A 143 3.50 -2.29 -2.49
C VAL A 143 4.14 -1.29 -3.46
N LEU A 144 4.37 -1.70 -4.70
CA LEU A 144 4.75 -0.75 -5.76
C LEU A 144 3.53 0.09 -6.14
N VAL A 145 3.67 1.42 -6.05
CA VAL A 145 2.59 2.36 -6.39
C VAL A 145 3.01 3.32 -7.49
N ARG A 146 2.02 3.79 -8.24
CA ARG A 146 2.10 4.96 -9.14
C ARG A 146 0.97 5.92 -8.79
N VAL A 147 1.19 7.22 -8.93
CA VAL A 147 0.13 8.22 -8.74
C VAL A 147 -0.58 8.45 -10.06
N MET A 148 -1.91 8.50 -9.98
CA MET A 148 -2.73 8.97 -11.09
C MET A 148 -2.48 10.48 -11.26
N ILE A 149 -1.89 10.86 -12.40
CA ILE A 149 -1.67 12.26 -12.79
C ILE A 149 -2.98 12.85 -13.31
#